data_AF-A0A4Y2E655-F1
#
_entry.id   AF-A0A4Y2E655-F1
#
_cell.length_a   1.000
_cell.length_b   1.000
_cell.length_c   1.000
_cell.angle_alpha   90.00
_cell.angle_beta   90.00
_cell.angle_gamma   90.00
#
_symmetry.space_group_name_H-M   'P 1'
#
loop_
_entity.id
_entity.type
_entity.pdbx_description
1 polymer ?
#
loop_
_entity_poly.entity_id
_entity_poly.type
_entity_poly.pdbx_seq_one_letter_code
_entity_poly.pdbx_strand_id
1 'polypeptide(L)'
;MYARQFALKGLNENLQSIGESPVKHWRFSESNYCKNKFRNIDDAVHTKVFNIHEQQNDPDYYTHEKCEILQQLQEKFMSTTKKSEKITILTLLPKSWSIKKVLSEFPSATQHMVRTAKNLVKQEFYLHRIEKLVSLCVQKL
;
A
#
# COMPACT_ATOMS: atom_id res chain seq x y z
N MET A 1 -13.10 15.49 -39.69
CA MET A 1 -12.90 16.56 -38.69
C MET A 1 -14.11 16.74 -37.75
N TYR A 2 -15.33 16.61 -38.26
CA TYR A 2 -16.58 16.72 -37.49
C TYR A 2 -16.72 15.74 -36.31
N ALA A 3 -16.38 14.47 -36.49
CA ALA A 3 -16.53 13.44 -35.45
C ALA A 3 -15.74 13.76 -34.16
N ARG A 4 -14.54 14.33 -34.29
CA ARG A 4 -13.69 14.69 -33.14
C ARG A 4 -14.25 15.88 -32.36
N GLN A 5 -14.78 16.88 -33.07
CA GLN A 5 -15.39 18.05 -32.43
C GLN A 5 -16.71 17.68 -31.76
N PHE A 6 -17.51 16.84 -32.40
CA PHE A 6 -18.75 16.30 -31.85
C PHE A 6 -18.49 15.47 -30.58
N ALA A 7 -17.53 14.55 -30.62
CA ALA A 7 -17.14 13.75 -29.45
C ALA A 7 -16.62 14.61 -28.29
N LEU A 8 -15.82 15.65 -28.58
CA LEU A 8 -15.32 16.56 -27.54
C LEU A 8 -16.45 17.40 -26.92
N LYS A 9 -17.42 17.82 -27.74
CA LYS A 9 -18.60 18.56 -27.27
C LYS A 9 -19.42 17.69 -26.33
N GLY A 10 -19.78 16.47 -26.75
CA GLY A 10 -20.52 15.54 -25.91
C GLY A 10 -19.77 15.19 -24.62
N LEU A 11 -18.45 14.98 -24.68
CA LEU A 11 -17.64 14.77 -23.48
C LEU A 11 -17.70 15.98 -22.53
N ASN A 12 -17.55 17.19 -23.04
CA ASN A 12 -17.56 18.41 -22.21
C ASN A 12 -18.92 18.67 -21.55
N GLU A 13 -20.03 18.32 -22.21
CA GLU A 13 -21.36 18.37 -21.61
C GLU A 13 -21.47 17.42 -20.42
N ASN A 14 -21.01 16.17 -20.58
CA ASN A 14 -20.97 15.20 -19.47
C ASN A 14 -20.07 15.66 -18.30
N LEU A 15 -18.92 16.26 -18.62
CA LEU A 15 -18.01 16.80 -17.59
C LEU A 15 -18.68 17.93 -16.78
N GLN A 16 -19.46 18.78 -17.42
CA GLN A 16 -20.20 19.83 -16.71
C GLN A 16 -21.29 19.23 -15.81
N SER A 17 -21.95 18.15 -16.21
CA SER A 17 -22.93 17.43 -15.38
C SER A 17 -22.32 16.86 -14.09
N ILE A 18 -21.03 16.49 -14.11
CA ILE A 18 -20.27 16.06 -12.92
C ILE A 18 -19.51 17.23 -12.25
N GLY A 19 -19.79 18.49 -12.62
CA GLY A 19 -19.18 19.68 -12.04
C GLY A 19 -17.70 19.88 -12.37
N GLU A 20 -17.20 19.26 -13.43
CA GLU A 20 -15.84 19.43 -13.94
C GLU A 20 -15.76 20.44 -15.09
N SER A 21 -14.62 21.11 -15.20
CA SER A 21 -14.40 22.09 -16.28
C SER A 21 -14.26 21.43 -17.67
N PRO A 22 -14.69 22.09 -18.75
CA PRO A 22 -14.47 21.59 -20.11
C PRO A 22 -12.99 21.40 -20.45
N VAL A 23 -12.73 20.39 -21.27
CA VAL A 23 -11.41 20.07 -21.77
C VAL A 23 -11.02 21.03 -22.89
N LYS A 24 -9.85 21.68 -22.74
CA LYS A 24 -9.29 22.67 -23.67
C LYS A 24 -8.45 21.95 -24.73
N HIS A 25 -9.00 21.76 -25.92
CA HIS A 25 -8.35 21.01 -27.01
C HIS A 25 -6.96 21.53 -27.40
N TRP A 26 -6.70 22.84 -27.27
CA TRP A 26 -5.41 23.45 -27.58
C TRP A 26 -4.30 23.10 -26.57
N ARG A 27 -4.66 22.55 -25.39
CA ARG A 27 -3.70 22.09 -24.36
C ARG A 27 -3.35 20.61 -24.48
N PHE A 28 -3.78 19.93 -25.54
CA PHE A 28 -3.53 18.48 -25.68
C PHE A 28 -2.05 18.12 -25.85
N SER A 29 -1.25 19.06 -26.32
CA SER A 29 0.21 18.93 -26.37
C SER A 29 0.87 19.01 -24.98
N GLU A 30 0.18 19.55 -23.98
CA GLU A 30 0.72 19.69 -22.62
C GLU A 30 0.46 18.41 -21.82
N SER A 31 1.46 17.53 -21.75
CA SER A 31 1.38 16.25 -21.02
C SER A 31 0.89 16.40 -19.57
N ASN A 32 1.36 17.44 -18.86
CA ASN A 32 0.96 17.71 -17.48
C ASN A 32 -0.51 18.14 -17.36
N TYR A 33 -1.02 18.92 -18.32
CA TYR A 33 -2.44 19.29 -18.35
C TYR A 33 -3.30 18.03 -18.54
N CYS A 34 -2.96 17.18 -19.50
CA CYS A 34 -3.72 15.96 -19.78
C CYS A 34 -3.75 15.03 -18.56
N LYS A 35 -2.59 14.81 -17.91
CA LYS A 35 -2.51 13.97 -16.69
C LYS A 35 -3.36 14.52 -15.55
N ASN A 36 -3.20 15.81 -15.23
CA ASN A 36 -3.94 16.44 -14.14
C ASN A 36 -5.44 16.46 -14.45
N LYS A 37 -5.81 16.73 -15.70
CA LYS A 37 -7.21 16.76 -16.09
C LYS A 37 -7.85 15.38 -16.03
N PHE A 38 -7.13 14.34 -16.47
CA PHE A 38 -7.60 12.97 -16.38
C PHE A 38 -7.83 12.57 -14.91
N ARG A 39 -6.88 12.86 -14.02
CA ARG A 39 -7.02 12.59 -12.58
C ARG A 39 -8.23 13.30 -11.99
N ASN A 40 -8.41 14.59 -12.25
CA ASN A 40 -9.56 15.33 -11.72
C ASN A 40 -10.91 14.78 -12.23
N ILE A 41 -10.95 14.30 -13.48
CA ILE A 41 -12.16 13.66 -14.03
C ILE A 41 -12.41 12.31 -13.33
N ASP A 42 -11.36 11.53 -13.14
CA ASP A 42 -11.42 10.23 -12.43
C ASP A 42 -11.94 10.43 -11.00
N ASP A 43 -11.34 11.35 -10.25
CA ASP A 43 -11.76 11.72 -8.90
C ASP A 43 -13.23 12.17 -8.88
N ALA A 44 -13.65 13.03 -9.82
CA ALA A 44 -15.02 13.53 -9.91
C ALA A 44 -16.03 12.43 -10.24
N VAL A 45 -15.67 11.48 -11.10
CA VAL A 45 -16.52 10.33 -11.42
C VAL A 45 -16.65 9.41 -10.21
N HIS A 46 -15.55 9.08 -9.55
CA HIS A 46 -15.57 8.24 -8.35
C HIS A 46 -16.40 8.88 -7.23
N THR A 47 -16.15 10.15 -6.93
CA THR A 47 -16.82 10.87 -5.83
C THR A 47 -18.29 11.18 -6.11
N LYS A 48 -18.64 11.66 -7.30
CA LYS A 48 -19.98 12.21 -7.57
C LYS A 48 -20.92 11.24 -8.28
N VAL A 49 -20.40 10.33 -9.09
CA VAL A 49 -21.25 9.38 -9.85
C VAL A 49 -21.43 8.09 -9.07
N PHE A 50 -20.34 7.54 -8.56
CA PHE A 50 -20.40 6.27 -7.82
C PHE A 50 -20.66 6.45 -6.32
N ASN A 51 -20.71 7.70 -5.83
CA ASN A 51 -20.73 8.03 -4.41
C ASN A 51 -19.67 7.25 -3.61
N ILE A 52 -18.62 6.81 -4.32
CA ILE A 52 -17.41 6.29 -3.74
C ILE A 52 -16.77 7.58 -3.26
N HIS A 53 -17.04 7.94 -2.00
CA HIS A 53 -16.06 8.69 -1.26
C HIS A 53 -14.79 7.85 -1.34
N GLU A 54 -13.98 8.09 -2.36
CA GLU A 54 -12.56 7.95 -2.21
C GLU A 54 -12.29 8.84 -1.03
N GLN A 55 -12.16 8.17 0.12
CA GLN A 55 -11.51 8.72 1.27
C GLN A 55 -10.24 9.34 0.70
N GLN A 56 -10.27 10.65 0.50
CA GLN A 56 -9.08 11.45 0.45
C GLN A 56 -8.42 11.20 1.79
N ASN A 57 -7.63 10.13 1.87
CA ASN A 57 -6.88 9.72 3.05
C ASN A 57 -7.58 10.09 4.36
N ASP A 58 -8.67 9.40 4.69
CA ASP A 58 -8.97 9.21 6.10
C ASP A 58 -8.27 7.91 6.52
N PRO A 59 -7.05 7.99 7.08
CA PRO A 59 -6.29 6.81 7.44
C PRO A 59 -6.91 6.03 8.60
N ASP A 60 -8.06 6.40 9.17
CA ASP A 60 -8.54 5.78 10.41
C ASP A 60 -9.58 4.66 10.24
N TYR A 61 -10.40 4.64 9.19
CA TYR A 61 -11.57 3.73 9.22
C TYR A 61 -11.27 2.28 8.77
N TYR A 62 -10.41 2.07 7.77
CA TYR A 62 -9.98 0.70 7.38
C TYR A 62 -8.81 0.17 8.23
N THR A 63 -8.44 0.95 9.23
CA THR A 63 -7.21 0.85 10.00
C THR A 63 -7.47 0.35 11.41
N HIS A 64 -8.66 0.52 11.99
CA HIS A 64 -8.89 0.21 13.40
C HIS A 64 -8.58 -1.26 13.79
N GLU A 65 -9.10 -2.26 13.05
CA GLU A 65 -8.80 -3.68 13.34
C GLU A 65 -7.42 -4.14 12.84
N LYS A 66 -6.92 -3.63 11.70
CA LYS A 66 -5.58 -3.99 11.18
C LYS A 66 -4.45 -3.30 11.95
N CYS A 67 -4.72 -2.18 12.61
CA CYS A 67 -3.77 -1.53 13.51
C CYS A 67 -3.78 -2.10 14.90
N GLU A 68 -4.81 -2.82 15.34
CA GLU A 68 -4.81 -3.36 16.71
C GLU A 68 -3.61 -4.29 16.94
N ILE A 69 -3.36 -5.22 16.02
CA ILE A 69 -2.19 -6.11 16.10
C ILE A 69 -0.88 -5.31 16.02
N LEU A 70 -0.80 -4.33 15.13
CA LEU A 70 0.42 -3.52 14.98
C LEU A 70 0.69 -2.69 16.25
N GLN A 71 -0.36 -2.10 16.82
CA GLN A 71 -0.32 -1.32 18.05
C GLN A 71 0.07 -2.19 19.24
N GLN A 72 -0.53 -3.38 19.40
CA GLN A 72 -0.14 -4.33 20.43
C GLN A 72 1.33 -4.75 20.29
N LEU A 73 1.82 -4.95 19.06
CA LEU A 73 3.24 -5.24 18.81
C LEU A 73 4.14 -4.06 19.16
N GLN A 74 3.72 -2.82 18.85
CA GLN A 74 4.44 -1.60 19.23
C GLN A 74 4.49 -1.44 20.76
N GLU A 75 3.35 -1.56 21.44
CA GLU A 75 3.25 -1.48 22.90
C GLU A 75 4.14 -2.54 23.56
N LYS A 76 4.06 -3.79 23.12
CA LYS A 76 4.91 -4.87 23.61
C LYS A 76 6.39 -4.60 23.33
N PHE A 77 6.72 -4.03 22.18
CA PHE A 77 8.10 -3.68 21.84
C PHE A 77 8.66 -2.58 22.76
N MET A 78 7.84 -1.60 23.12
CA MET A 78 8.22 -0.50 24.01
C MET A 78 8.31 -0.94 25.48
N SER A 79 7.38 -1.79 25.93
CA SER A 79 7.38 -2.32 27.31
C SER A 79 8.51 -3.31 27.58
N THR A 80 9.07 -3.91 26.52
CA THR A 80 10.12 -4.91 26.62
C THR A 80 11.49 -4.28 26.82
N THR A 81 12.25 -4.72 27.83
CA THR A 81 13.64 -4.26 28.03
C THR A 81 14.65 -5.14 27.29
N LYS A 82 14.35 -6.43 27.13
CA LYS A 82 15.29 -7.42 26.57
C LYS A 82 15.40 -7.31 25.06
N LYS A 83 16.63 -7.26 24.55
CA LYS A 83 16.93 -7.16 23.11
C LYS A 83 16.44 -8.38 22.31
N SER A 84 16.53 -9.58 22.88
CA SER A 84 16.08 -10.82 22.22
C SER A 84 14.59 -10.82 21.94
N GLU A 85 13.77 -10.47 22.94
CA GLU A 85 12.31 -10.37 22.81
C GLU A 85 11.91 -9.31 21.79
N LYS A 86 12.59 -8.15 21.77
CA LYS A 86 12.40 -7.14 20.72
C LYS A 86 12.68 -7.69 19.31
N ILE A 87 13.73 -8.49 19.14
CA ILE A 87 14.04 -9.11 17.84
C ILE A 87 12.94 -10.09 17.45
N THR A 88 12.44 -10.90 18.39
CA THR A 88 11.31 -11.83 18.14
C THR A 88 10.02 -11.09 17.76
N ILE A 89 9.73 -9.92 18.35
CA ILE A 89 8.59 -9.11 17.93
C ILE A 89 8.76 -8.67 16.46
N LEU A 90 9.97 -8.26 16.07
CA LEU A 90 10.27 -7.86 14.70
C LEU A 90 10.21 -9.03 13.69
N THR A 91 10.36 -10.30 14.12
CA THR A 91 10.22 -11.46 13.22
C THR A 91 8.77 -11.74 12.83
N LEU A 92 7.80 -11.25 13.61
CA LEU A 92 6.37 -11.38 13.32
C LEU A 92 5.88 -10.42 12.23
N LEU A 93 6.69 -9.41 11.89
CA LEU A 93 6.32 -8.39 10.91
C LEU A 93 6.28 -8.96 9.48
N PRO A 94 5.48 -8.35 8.58
CA PRO A 94 5.39 -8.81 7.20
C PRO A 94 6.76 -8.77 6.50
N LYS A 95 7.15 -9.89 5.86
CA LYS A 95 8.43 -10.04 5.15
C LYS A 95 8.62 -9.00 4.02
N SER A 96 7.53 -8.51 3.46
CA SER A 96 7.49 -7.49 2.41
C SER A 96 7.91 -6.09 2.87
N TRP A 97 7.90 -5.81 4.19
CA TRP A 97 8.25 -4.50 4.69
C TRP A 97 9.72 -4.19 4.50
N SER A 98 10.04 -2.98 4.04
CA SER A 98 11.43 -2.54 3.95
C SER A 98 12.01 -2.25 5.34
N ILE A 99 13.33 -2.26 5.48
CA ILE A 99 13.99 -1.90 6.75
C ILE A 99 13.58 -0.47 7.16
N LYS A 100 13.50 0.45 6.20
CA LYS A 100 13.07 1.84 6.43
C LYS A 100 11.63 1.89 6.96
N LYS A 101 10.73 1.09 6.39
CA LYS A 101 9.34 1.01 6.86
C LYS A 101 9.28 0.52 8.31
N VAL A 102 10.00 -0.55 8.64
CA VAL A 102 10.04 -1.07 10.02
C VAL A 102 10.57 -0.02 11.01
N LEU A 103 11.61 0.74 10.65
CA LEU A 103 12.15 1.79 11.50
C LEU A 103 11.18 2.99 11.67
N SER A 104 10.37 3.26 10.65
CA SER A 104 9.32 4.28 10.75
C SER A 104 8.23 3.87 11.75
N GLU A 105 7.82 2.60 11.72
CA GLU A 105 6.78 2.07 12.60
C GLU A 105 7.30 1.71 14.01
N PHE A 106 8.60 1.46 14.15
CA PHE A 106 9.27 1.13 15.41
C PHE A 106 10.49 2.02 15.63
N PRO A 107 10.32 3.27 16.08
CA PRO A 107 11.41 4.25 16.19
C PRO A 107 12.53 3.83 17.14
N SER A 108 12.21 3.05 18.18
CA SER A 108 13.19 2.52 19.15
C SER A 108 13.93 1.28 18.65
N ALA A 109 13.62 0.77 17.46
CA ALA A 109 14.35 -0.34 16.85
C ALA A 109 15.65 0.17 16.20
N THR A 110 16.73 -0.57 16.36
CA THR A 110 17.97 -0.29 15.61
C THR A 110 17.98 -1.04 14.29
N GLN A 111 18.67 -0.50 13.29
CA GLN A 111 18.82 -1.15 11.98
C GLN A 111 19.43 -2.56 12.10
N HIS A 112 20.33 -2.75 13.07
CA HIS A 112 20.92 -4.06 13.36
C HIS A 112 19.86 -5.07 13.83
N MET A 113 18.96 -4.70 14.74
CA MET A 113 17.88 -5.59 15.20
C MET A 113 16.96 -6.02 14.05
N VAL A 114 16.58 -5.08 13.18
CA VAL A 114 15.72 -5.36 12.02
C VAL A 114 16.40 -6.32 11.04
N ARG A 115 17.70 -6.13 10.79
CA ARG A 115 18.50 -7.06 9.95
C ARG A 115 18.58 -8.45 10.57
N THR A 116 18.86 -8.54 11.87
CA THR A 116 18.92 -9.81 12.59
C THR A 116 17.58 -10.55 12.53
N ALA A 117 16.47 -9.87 12.81
CA ALA A 117 15.13 -10.46 12.71
C ALA A 117 14.85 -11.01 11.30
N LYS A 118 15.15 -10.25 10.25
CA LYS A 118 14.95 -10.71 8.86
C LYS A 118 15.82 -11.91 8.49
N ASN A 119 17.05 -11.96 8.98
CA ASN A 119 17.95 -13.08 8.75
C ASN A 119 17.43 -14.36 9.43
N LEU A 120 16.91 -14.24 10.66
CA LEU A 120 16.30 -15.36 11.38
C LEU A 120 15.10 -15.95 10.62
N VAL A 121 14.17 -15.09 10.19
CA VAL A 121 12.99 -15.51 9.38
C VAL A 121 13.40 -16.17 8.06
N LYS A 122 14.50 -15.71 7.47
CA LYS A 122 15.06 -16.30 6.25
C LYS A 122 15.64 -17.69 6.52
N GLN A 123 16.38 -17.86 7.62
CA GLN A 123 16.95 -19.14 8.04
C GLN A 123 15.87 -20.18 8.35
N GLU A 124 14.86 -19.83 9.15
CA GLU A 124 13.74 -20.74 9.47
C GLU A 124 13.01 -21.20 8.21
N PHE A 125 12.80 -20.31 7.24
CA PHE A 125 12.16 -20.67 5.97
C PHE A 125 12.96 -21.72 5.18
N TYR A 126 14.30 -21.64 5.19
CA TYR A 126 15.13 -22.66 4.53
C TYR A 126 15.07 -24.00 5.26
N LEU A 127 15.11 -24.00 6.60
CA LEU A 127 15.01 -25.22 7.39
C LEU A 127 13.68 -25.94 7.15
N HIS A 128 12.57 -25.21 7.22
CA HIS A 128 11.25 -25.78 6.96
C HIS A 128 11.11 -26.34 5.53
N ARG A 129 11.73 -25.69 4.54
CA ARG A 129 11.74 -26.17 3.16
C ARG A 129 12.55 -27.46 3.02
N ILE A 130 13.67 -27.58 3.71
CA ILE A 130 14.50 -28.80 3.72
C ILE A 130 13.74 -29.95 4.41
N GLU A 131 13.14 -29.71 5.57
CA GLU A 131 12.32 -30.71 6.29
C GLU A 131 11.18 -31.25 5.42
N LYS A 132 10.49 -30.35 4.71
CA LYS A 132 9.42 -30.75 3.77
C LYS A 132 9.94 -31.61 2.61
N LEU A 133 11.12 -31.30 2.08
CA LEU A 133 11.75 -32.11 1.02
C LEU A 133 12.19 -33.48 1.54
N VAL A 134 12.78 -33.54 2.73
CA VAL A 134 13.15 -34.81 3.37
C VAL A 134 11.91 -35.68 3.63
N SER A 135 10.83 -35.10 4.15
CA SER A 135 9.56 -35.81 4.35
C SER A 135 8.97 -36.36 3.05
N LEU A 136 9.05 -35.61 1.95
CA LEU A 136 8.58 -36.05 0.63
C LEU A 136 9.44 -37.18 0.04
N CYS A 137 10.74 -37.19 0.32
CA CYS A 137 11.64 -38.27 -0.09
C CYS A 137 11.41 -39.55 0.71
N VAL A 138 11.16 -39.44 2.02
CA VAL A 138 10.89 -40.59 2.90
C VAL A 138 9.57 -41.27 2.57
N GLN A 139 8.53 -40.53 2.16
CA GLN A 139 7.23 -41.11 1.78
C GLN A 139 7.21 -41.80 0.40
N LYS A 140 8.28 -41.67 -0.39
CA LYS A 140 8.41 -42.28 -1.72
C LYS A 140 9.33 -43.51 -1.74
N LEU A 141 9.86 -43.91 -0.59
CA LEU A 141 10.62 -45.14 -0.34
C LEU A 141 9.71 -46.17 0.32
#